data_AF-A0A226DNL0-F1
#
_entry.id   AF-A0A226DNL0-F1
#
_cell.length_a   1.000
_cell.length_b   1.000
_cell.length_c   1.000
_cell.angle_alpha   90.00
_cell.angle_beta   90.00
_cell.angle_gamma   90.00
#
_symmetry.space_group_name_H-M   'P 1'
#
loop_
_entity.id
_entity.type
_entity.pdbx_description
1 polymer ?
#
loop_
_entity_poly.entity_id
_entity_poly.type
_entity_poly.pdbx_seq_one_letter_code
_entity_poly.pdbx_strand_id
1 'polypeptide(L)'
;MLQSTLELVSVVIVCLISQPHLLWSSESSPNPKSKQVWSTRVVNTKFGAARGLLFQPKGGYEGVEVFYGLPFASAPIGSLRLMPPVSGSPWSGTKMNTEPAPVCPQVLPNIDNETDALKVMPKGRLAQLKRLLPLLQNQSEDCLYLNVYVPLTGE
;
A
#
# COMPACT_ATOMS: atom_id res chain seq x y z
N MET A 1 55.86 -19.98 -34.54
CA MET A 1 55.01 -18.86 -34.06
C MET A 1 53.56 -19.34 -33.83
N LEU A 2 53.36 -20.52 -33.24
CA LEU A 2 52.04 -21.15 -33.06
C LEU A 2 51.83 -21.69 -31.62
N GLN A 3 52.77 -21.47 -30.71
CA GLN A 3 52.67 -21.91 -29.31
C GLN A 3 52.09 -20.82 -28.39
N SER A 4 52.17 -19.53 -28.79
CA SER A 4 51.76 -18.39 -27.97
C SER A 4 50.28 -18.00 -28.13
N THR A 5 49.59 -18.54 -29.13
CA THR A 5 48.15 -18.28 -29.35
C THR A 5 47.24 -19.25 -28.59
N LEU A 6 47.69 -20.47 -28.27
CA LEU A 6 46.89 -21.44 -27.50
C LEU A 6 46.76 -21.09 -26.00
N GLU A 7 47.80 -20.49 -25.41
CA GLU A 7 47.79 -20.03 -24.01
C GLU A 7 46.74 -18.91 -23.82
N LEU A 8 46.67 -17.95 -24.75
CA LEU A 8 45.74 -16.82 -24.69
C LEU A 8 44.27 -17.24 -24.84
N VAL A 9 43.96 -18.21 -25.72
CA VAL A 9 42.58 -18.69 -25.92
C VAL A 9 42.07 -19.43 -24.67
N SER A 10 42.95 -20.16 -23.99
CA SER A 10 42.60 -20.92 -22.77
C SER A 10 42.27 -20.00 -21.59
N VAL A 11 43.00 -18.88 -21.43
CA VAL A 11 42.77 -17.92 -20.34
C VAL A 11 41.44 -17.16 -20.51
N VAL A 12 41.06 -16.80 -21.74
CA VAL A 12 39.79 -16.07 -22.00
C VAL A 12 38.57 -16.95 -21.72
N ILE A 13 38.63 -18.24 -22.06
CA ILE A 13 37.54 -19.18 -21.80
C ILE A 13 37.41 -19.48 -20.30
N VAL A 14 38.52 -19.61 -19.57
CA VAL A 14 38.49 -19.82 -18.10
C VAL A 14 37.92 -18.61 -17.35
N CYS A 15 38.15 -17.37 -17.80
CA CYS A 15 37.52 -16.19 -17.22
C CYS A 15 35.98 -16.19 -17.39
N LEU A 16 35.45 -16.69 -18.52
CA LEU A 16 34.00 -16.77 -18.75
C LEU A 16 33.32 -17.87 -17.91
N ILE A 17 34.04 -18.93 -17.53
CA ILE A 17 33.47 -20.06 -16.77
C ILE A 17 33.66 -19.88 -15.25
N SER A 18 34.64 -19.09 -14.80
CA SER A 18 34.95 -18.88 -13.36
C SER A 18 34.29 -17.65 -12.73
N GLN A 19 33.67 -16.76 -13.51
CA GLN A 19 32.91 -15.61 -12.99
C GLN A 19 31.52 -15.48 -13.63
N PRO A 20 30.58 -16.42 -13.39
CA PRO A 20 29.18 -16.23 -13.78
C PRO A 20 28.51 -15.04 -13.05
N HIS A 21 29.18 -14.44 -12.06
CA HIS A 21 28.70 -13.30 -11.28
C HIS A 21 28.81 -11.93 -11.98
N LEU A 22 29.50 -11.80 -13.13
CA LEU A 22 29.72 -10.49 -13.77
C LEU A 22 28.77 -10.16 -14.94
N LEU A 23 27.79 -11.04 -15.24
CA LEU A 23 26.75 -10.80 -16.26
C LEU A 23 25.33 -10.80 -15.70
N TRP A 24 25.19 -10.69 -14.38
CA TRP A 24 23.91 -10.41 -13.74
C TRP A 24 24.06 -9.13 -12.94
N SER A 25 23.99 -7.98 -13.61
CA SER A 25 23.52 -6.78 -12.93
C SER A 25 22.13 -7.11 -12.44
N SER A 26 22.01 -7.47 -11.15
CA SER A 26 20.75 -7.52 -10.48
C SER A 26 20.16 -6.12 -10.60
N GLU A 27 19.30 -5.92 -11.59
CA GLU A 27 18.31 -4.87 -11.56
C GLU A 27 17.54 -5.14 -10.27
N SER A 28 17.92 -4.42 -9.21
CA SER A 28 17.25 -4.52 -7.93
C SER A 28 15.78 -4.28 -8.21
N SER A 29 14.97 -5.33 -8.09
CA SER A 29 13.52 -5.25 -8.23
C SER A 29 13.06 -4.01 -7.47
N PRO A 30 12.38 -3.04 -8.11
CA PRO A 30 11.97 -1.84 -7.41
C PRO A 30 11.11 -2.28 -6.23
N ASN A 31 11.60 -1.99 -5.03
CA ASN A 31 10.89 -2.24 -3.79
C ASN A 31 9.42 -1.79 -3.98
N PRO A 32 8.41 -2.66 -3.79
CA PRO A 32 7.01 -2.36 -4.10
C PRO A 32 6.43 -1.19 -3.30
N LYS A 33 7.19 -0.67 -2.31
CA LYS A 33 7.00 0.67 -1.80
C LYS A 33 7.54 1.67 -2.82
N SER A 34 6.71 1.99 -3.83
CA SER A 34 6.90 3.21 -4.62
C SER A 34 7.25 4.35 -3.65
N LYS A 35 8.30 5.14 -3.94
CA LYS A 35 8.61 6.34 -3.14
C LYS A 35 7.32 7.16 -3.03
N GLN A 36 6.70 7.17 -1.86
CA GLN A 36 5.49 7.94 -1.61
C GLN A 36 5.84 9.41 -1.82
N VAL A 37 5.16 10.06 -2.77
CA VAL A 37 5.33 11.49 -3.02
C VAL A 37 4.32 12.22 -2.15
N TRP A 38 4.80 13.07 -1.26
CA TRP A 38 3.92 13.86 -0.40
C TRP A 38 3.31 15.03 -1.16
N SER A 39 2.07 15.38 -0.84
CA SER A 39 1.48 16.62 -1.36
C SER A 39 2.17 17.83 -0.74
N THR A 40 2.50 18.82 -1.57
CA THR A 40 3.01 20.11 -1.10
C THR A 40 1.92 20.89 -0.36
N ARG A 41 0.67 20.74 -0.81
CA ARG A 41 -0.52 21.40 -0.26
C ARG A 41 -0.84 20.86 1.13
N VAL A 42 -1.21 21.78 2.01
CA VAL A 42 -1.81 21.48 3.31
C VAL A 42 -3.24 21.98 3.27
N VAL A 43 -4.18 21.13 3.68
CA VAL A 43 -5.61 21.44 3.69
C VAL A 43 -6.05 21.67 5.13
N ASN A 44 -6.61 22.84 5.40
CA ASN A 44 -7.19 23.14 6.70
C ASN A 44 -8.62 22.61 6.78
N THR A 45 -8.88 21.75 7.75
CA THR A 45 -10.22 21.26 8.10
C THR A 45 -10.73 21.98 9.34
N LYS A 46 -12.00 21.75 9.72
CA LYS A 46 -12.56 22.26 10.98
C LYS A 46 -11.82 21.74 12.23
N PHE A 47 -11.14 20.60 12.12
CA PHE A 47 -10.48 19.92 13.24
C PHE A 47 -8.95 20.12 13.24
N GLY A 48 -8.36 20.59 12.14
CA GLY A 48 -6.92 20.81 12.05
C GLY A 48 -6.38 20.70 10.63
N ALA A 49 -5.09 20.95 10.48
CA ALA A 49 -4.40 20.90 9.20
C ALA A 49 -4.04 19.46 8.83
N ALA A 50 -4.25 19.08 7.57
CA ALA A 50 -3.97 17.75 7.03
C ALA A 50 -3.11 17.83 5.77
N ARG A 51 -2.23 16.85 5.58
CA ARG A 51 -1.41 16.68 4.38
C ARG A 51 -1.52 15.26 3.86
N GLY A 52 -1.82 15.13 2.57
CA GLY A 52 -1.97 13.87 1.86
C GLY A 52 -0.74 13.48 1.03
N LEU A 53 -0.98 12.59 0.08
CA LEU A 53 -0.01 12.08 -0.90
C LEU A 53 -0.45 12.45 -2.31
N LEU A 54 0.52 12.54 -3.22
CA LEU A 54 0.25 12.53 -4.65
C LEU A 54 0.34 11.11 -5.17
N PHE A 55 -0.75 10.63 -5.75
CA PHE A 55 -0.85 9.33 -6.39
C PHE A 55 -1.00 9.51 -7.89
N GLN A 56 -0.14 8.87 -8.67
CA GLN A 56 -0.21 8.87 -10.12
C GLN A 56 -0.76 7.52 -10.61
N PRO A 57 -2.00 7.45 -11.12
CA PRO A 57 -2.54 6.20 -11.64
C PRO A 57 -1.76 5.75 -12.89
N LYS A 58 -1.69 4.44 -13.09
CA LYS A 58 -1.14 3.85 -14.33
C LYS A 58 -2.14 4.05 -15.48
N GLY A 59 -1.64 4.22 -16.70
CA GLY A 59 -2.49 4.31 -17.90
C GLY A 59 -2.76 5.73 -18.40
N GLY A 60 -1.93 6.72 -18.02
CA GLY A 60 -2.01 8.07 -18.55
C GLY A 60 -3.13 8.95 -17.96
N TYR A 61 -3.81 8.47 -16.91
CA TYR A 61 -4.76 9.29 -16.15
C TYR A 61 -4.04 10.39 -15.38
N GLU A 62 -4.78 11.41 -14.99
CA GLU A 62 -4.24 12.47 -14.16
C GLU A 62 -3.94 12.02 -12.73
N GLY A 63 -3.03 12.76 -12.09
CA GLY A 63 -2.70 12.55 -10.69
C GLY A 63 -3.88 12.85 -9.77
N VAL A 64 -3.87 12.20 -8.62
CA VAL A 64 -4.88 12.31 -7.56
C VAL A 64 -4.17 12.64 -6.26
N GLU A 65 -4.62 13.69 -5.57
CA GLU A 65 -4.26 13.97 -4.19
C GLU A 65 -5.08 13.07 -3.26
N VAL A 66 -4.42 12.29 -2.42
CA VAL A 66 -5.05 11.29 -1.55
C VAL A 66 -4.79 11.60 -0.08
N PHE A 67 -5.86 11.64 0.71
CA PHE A 67 -5.80 11.77 2.16
C PHE A 67 -6.37 10.51 2.79
N TYR A 68 -5.52 9.72 3.43
CA TYR A 68 -5.94 8.50 4.13
C TYR A 68 -6.18 8.74 5.63
N GLY A 69 -7.15 8.04 6.21
CA GLY A 69 -7.30 8.00 7.66
C GLY A 69 -7.66 9.35 8.30
N LEU A 70 -8.48 10.16 7.64
CA LEU A 70 -9.00 11.40 8.23
C LEU A 70 -10.08 11.06 9.26
N PRO A 71 -9.92 11.41 10.54
CA PRO A 71 -10.94 11.14 11.55
C PRO A 71 -12.15 12.05 11.31
N PHE A 72 -13.34 11.47 11.28
CA PHE A 72 -14.59 12.24 11.14
C PHE A 72 -15.46 12.22 12.42
N ALA A 73 -15.14 11.35 13.37
CA ALA A 73 -15.79 11.25 14.66
C ALA A 73 -14.80 10.79 15.74
N SER A 74 -15.18 10.94 17.01
CA SER A 74 -14.45 10.35 18.13
C SER A 74 -14.61 8.82 18.15
N ALA A 75 -13.57 8.11 18.58
CA ALA A 75 -13.56 6.65 18.65
C ALA A 75 -14.75 6.12 19.48
N PRO A 76 -15.56 5.17 18.98
CA PRO A 76 -16.75 4.64 19.66
C PRO A 76 -16.41 3.57 20.71
N ILE A 77 -15.41 3.86 21.56
CA ILE A 77 -14.87 2.96 22.57
C ILE A 77 -15.35 3.32 23.98
N GLY A 78 -15.30 2.36 24.90
CA GLY A 78 -15.65 2.60 26.30
C GLY A 78 -17.09 3.09 26.46
N SER A 79 -17.28 4.25 27.08
CA SER A 79 -18.61 4.85 27.31
C SER A 79 -19.29 5.36 26.04
N LEU A 80 -18.57 5.46 24.91
CA LEU A 80 -19.13 5.84 23.61
C LEU A 80 -19.60 4.64 22.78
N ARG A 81 -19.38 3.40 23.25
CA ARG A 81 -19.86 2.23 22.55
C ARG A 81 -21.39 2.19 22.56
N LEU A 82 -21.98 1.91 21.40
CA LEU A 82 -23.45 1.93 21.15
C LEU A 82 -24.10 3.31 21.33
N MET A 83 -23.31 4.38 21.42
CA MET A 83 -23.81 5.75 21.38
C MET A 83 -23.74 6.30 19.95
N PRO A 84 -24.55 7.33 19.61
CA PRO A 84 -24.37 8.07 18.37
C PRO A 84 -22.94 8.63 18.26
N PRO A 85 -22.37 8.69 17.04
CA PRO A 85 -21.03 9.23 16.84
C PRO A 85 -20.96 10.70 17.27
N VAL A 86 -19.91 11.04 18.00
CA VAL A 86 -19.66 12.40 18.50
C VAL A 86 -18.52 13.01 17.69
N SER A 87 -18.52 14.33 17.50
CA SER A 87 -17.43 15.04 16.83
C SER A 87 -16.07 14.74 17.46
N GLY A 88 -15.04 14.63 16.61
CA GLY A 88 -13.65 14.42 17.03
C GLY A 88 -13.07 15.65 17.73
N SER A 89 -12.03 15.43 18.55
CA SER A 89 -11.23 16.54 19.09
C SER A 89 -10.33 17.14 17.99
N PRO A 90 -10.18 18.47 17.95
CA PRO A 90 -9.20 19.10 17.07
C PRO A 90 -7.77 18.63 17.38
N TRP A 91 -6.89 18.61 16.38
CA TRP A 91 -5.46 18.31 16.55
C TRP A 91 -4.60 19.55 16.27
N SER A 92 -3.46 19.63 16.96
CA SER A 92 -2.46 20.67 16.74
C SER A 92 -1.47 20.27 15.64
N GLY A 93 -0.99 21.26 14.88
CA GLY A 93 -0.02 21.04 13.80
C GLY A 93 -0.65 20.38 12.57
N THR A 94 0.21 19.85 11.69
CA THR A 94 -0.21 19.21 10.44
C THR A 94 -0.17 17.69 10.59
N LYS A 95 -1.33 17.04 10.45
CA LYS A 95 -1.43 15.58 10.45
C LYS A 95 -1.05 15.02 9.08
N MET A 96 -0.19 14.01 9.08
CA MET A 96 0.18 13.26 7.87
C MET A 96 -0.85 12.15 7.63
N ASN A 97 -1.59 12.26 6.54
CA ASN A 97 -2.68 11.36 6.17
C ASN A 97 -2.24 10.47 4.99
N THR A 98 -1.19 9.69 5.22
CA THR A 98 -0.47 8.94 4.18
C THR A 98 -0.73 7.43 4.20
N GLU A 99 -1.39 6.93 5.23
CA GLU A 99 -1.66 5.50 5.41
C GLU A 99 -3.13 5.26 5.78
N PRO A 100 -3.76 4.17 5.30
CA PRO A 100 -5.10 3.80 5.71
C PRO A 100 -5.20 3.59 7.22
N ALA A 101 -6.27 4.09 7.82
CA ALA A 101 -6.61 3.79 9.21
C ALA A 101 -7.12 2.34 9.35
N PRO A 102 -7.16 1.80 10.58
CA PRO A 102 -7.73 0.48 10.84
C PRO A 102 -9.17 0.37 10.35
N VAL A 103 -9.55 -0.81 9.84
CA VAL A 103 -10.95 -1.10 9.52
C VAL A 103 -11.72 -1.47 10.79
N CYS A 104 -13.04 -1.39 10.74
CA CYS A 104 -13.87 -1.78 11.87
C CYS A 104 -13.79 -3.29 12.15
N PRO A 105 -14.02 -3.73 13.41
CA PRO A 105 -13.96 -5.13 13.77
C PRO A 105 -14.99 -5.95 13.00
N GLN A 106 -14.54 -7.02 12.36
CA GLN A 106 -15.35 -7.93 11.57
C GLN A 106 -14.79 -9.35 11.65
N VAL A 107 -15.68 -10.34 11.75
CA VAL A 107 -15.29 -11.76 11.66
C VAL A 107 -15.07 -12.11 10.20
N LEU A 108 -13.81 -12.36 9.84
CA LEU A 108 -13.45 -12.76 8.48
C LEU A 108 -13.69 -14.27 8.29
N PRO A 109 -14.18 -14.71 7.11
CA PRO A 109 -14.32 -16.13 6.82
C PRO A 109 -12.94 -16.81 6.81
N ASN A 110 -12.83 -18.02 7.38
CA ASN A 110 -11.65 -18.84 7.16
C ASN A 110 -11.63 -19.32 5.71
N ILE A 111 -10.54 -19.03 5.00
CA ILE A 111 -10.31 -19.48 3.62
C ILE A 111 -8.98 -20.22 3.45
N ASP A 112 -8.39 -20.70 4.55
CA ASP A 112 -7.11 -21.40 4.55
C ASP A 112 -7.20 -22.65 3.66
N ASN A 113 -8.35 -23.35 3.72
CA ASN A 113 -8.70 -24.41 2.80
C ASN A 113 -9.68 -23.93 1.72
N GLU A 114 -9.18 -23.79 0.50
CA GLU A 114 -9.98 -23.38 -0.66
C GLU A 114 -11.10 -24.38 -1.00
N THR A 115 -10.87 -25.69 -0.85
CA THR A 115 -11.91 -26.69 -1.12
C THR A 115 -13.08 -26.55 -0.17
N ASP A 116 -12.82 -26.30 1.12
CA ASP A 116 -13.88 -26.09 2.11
C ASP A 116 -14.56 -24.73 1.93
N ALA A 117 -13.79 -23.68 1.62
CA ALA A 117 -14.34 -22.36 1.30
C ALA A 117 -15.30 -22.43 0.10
N LEU A 118 -14.97 -23.18 -0.95
CA LEU A 118 -15.82 -23.31 -2.15
C LEU A 118 -17.11 -24.10 -1.90
N LYS A 119 -17.24 -24.84 -0.80
CA LYS A 119 -18.51 -25.45 -0.38
C LYS A 119 -19.49 -24.41 0.17
N VAL A 120 -18.97 -23.34 0.75
CA VAL A 120 -19.77 -22.31 1.45
C VAL A 120 -19.87 -20.98 0.69
N MET A 121 -19.01 -20.74 -0.32
CA MET A 121 -19.06 -19.54 -1.14
C MET A 121 -18.70 -19.75 -2.62
N PRO A 122 -19.26 -18.95 -3.55
CA PRO A 122 -18.90 -19.01 -4.96
C PRO A 122 -17.43 -18.63 -5.22
N LYS A 123 -16.85 -19.16 -6.31
CA LYS A 123 -15.46 -18.88 -6.73
C LYS A 123 -15.15 -17.37 -6.83
N GLY A 124 -16.06 -16.58 -7.40
CA GLY A 124 -15.87 -15.13 -7.52
C GLY A 124 -15.79 -14.42 -6.17
N ARG A 125 -16.60 -14.85 -5.19
CA ARG A 125 -16.56 -14.32 -3.82
C ARG A 125 -15.24 -14.69 -3.13
N LEU A 126 -14.77 -15.94 -3.29
CA LEU A 126 -13.49 -16.37 -2.74
C LEU A 126 -12.33 -15.55 -3.33
N ALA A 127 -12.32 -15.35 -4.64
CA ALA A 127 -11.29 -14.53 -5.31
C ALA A 127 -11.30 -13.07 -4.82
N GLN A 128 -12.48 -12.47 -4.67
CA GLN A 128 -12.62 -11.13 -4.12
C GLN A 128 -12.11 -11.07 -2.67
N LEU A 129 -12.48 -12.04 -1.83
CA LEU A 129 -12.04 -12.09 -0.43
C LEU A 129 -10.52 -12.24 -0.33
N LYS A 130 -9.90 -13.14 -1.10
CA LYS A 130 -8.44 -13.29 -1.18
C LYS A 130 -7.73 -11.96 -1.48
N ARG A 131 -8.31 -11.13 -2.36
CA ARG A 131 -7.76 -9.80 -2.68
C ARG A 131 -7.94 -8.79 -1.55
N LEU A 132 -9.03 -8.86 -0.81
CA LEU A 132 -9.37 -7.90 0.26
C LEU A 132 -8.70 -8.21 1.59
N LEU A 133 -8.45 -9.50 1.90
CA LEU A 133 -7.96 -9.92 3.21
C LEU A 133 -6.75 -9.13 3.73
N PRO A 134 -5.70 -8.85 2.93
CA PRO A 134 -4.57 -8.05 3.41
C PRO A 134 -4.97 -6.64 3.90
N LEU A 135 -6.03 -6.07 3.34
CA LEU A 135 -6.57 -4.76 3.71
C LEU A 135 -7.45 -4.81 4.96
N LEU A 136 -7.89 -5.99 5.38
CA LEU A 136 -8.83 -6.21 6.48
C LEU A 136 -8.16 -6.76 7.75
N GLN A 137 -6.84 -6.96 7.74
CA GLN A 137 -6.08 -7.52 8.87
C GLN A 137 -5.98 -6.54 10.04
N ASN A 138 -5.77 -5.25 9.76
CA ASN A 138 -5.63 -4.23 10.79
C ASN A 138 -7.01 -3.74 11.23
N GLN A 139 -7.55 -4.32 12.31
CA GLN A 139 -8.88 -4.00 12.84
C GLN A 139 -8.78 -3.31 14.20
N SER A 140 -9.64 -2.33 14.43
CA SER A 140 -9.77 -1.64 15.72
C SER A 140 -11.20 -1.11 15.89
N GLU A 141 -11.71 -1.03 17.12
CA GLU A 141 -12.96 -0.30 17.39
C GLU A 141 -12.81 1.20 17.10
N ASP A 142 -11.59 1.75 17.20
CA ASP A 142 -11.26 3.06 16.66
C ASP A 142 -11.07 2.95 15.13
N CYS A 143 -12.19 3.00 14.40
CA CYS A 143 -12.24 2.86 12.94
C CYS A 143 -13.04 3.97 12.23
N LEU A 144 -13.42 5.06 12.92
CA LEU A 144 -14.24 6.14 12.35
C LEU A 144 -13.40 7.14 11.54
N TYR A 145 -12.85 6.63 10.44
CA TYR A 145 -11.99 7.36 9.52
C TYR A 145 -12.54 7.30 8.09
N LEU A 146 -12.21 8.31 7.29
CA LEU A 146 -12.50 8.35 5.87
C LEU A 146 -11.23 8.58 5.05
N ASN A 147 -11.30 8.19 3.78
CA ASN A 147 -10.27 8.47 2.79
C ASN A 147 -10.85 9.42 1.73
N VAL A 148 -10.09 10.44 1.35
CA VAL A 148 -10.50 11.43 0.33
C VAL A 148 -9.55 11.34 -0.86
N TYR A 149 -10.10 11.32 -2.06
CA TYR A 149 -9.38 11.29 -3.32
C TYR A 149 -9.81 12.50 -4.14
N VAL A 150 -8.88 13.40 -4.43
CA VAL A 150 -9.13 14.66 -5.13
C VAL A 150 -8.33 14.66 -6.43
N PRO A 151 -8.97 14.69 -7.61
CA PRO A 151 -8.25 14.81 -8.87
C PRO A 151 -7.49 16.15 -8.93
N LEU A 152 -6.30 16.15 -9.53
CA LEU A 152 -5.45 17.35 -9.58
C LEU A 152 -5.94 18.39 -10.59
N THR A 153 -6.65 17.98 -11.63
CA THR A 153 -7.45 18.91 -12.42
C THR A 153 -8.92 18.63 -12.15
N GLY A 154 -9.68 19.70 -12.00
CA GLY A 154 -11.13 19.67 -11.94
C GLY A 154 -11.61 20.71 -12.93
N GLU A 155 -12.18 20.25 -14.04
CA GLU A 155 -13.17 21.03 -14.78
C GLU A 155 -14.55 20.82 -14.14
#